data_AF-A0A962EC10-F1
#
_entry.id   AF-A0A962EC10-F1
#
_cell.length_a   1.000
_cell.length_b   1.000
_cell.length_c   1.000
_cell.angle_alpha   90.00
_cell.angle_beta   90.00
_cell.angle_gamma   90.00
#
_symmetry.space_group_name_H-M   'P 1'
#
loop_
_entity.id
_entity.type
_entity.pdbx_description
1 polymer ?
#
loop_
_entity_poly.entity_id
_entity_poly.type
_entity_poly.pdbx_seq_one_letter_code
_entity_poly.pdbx_strand_id
1 'polypeptide(L)'
;MQMQASRHFPSWLAEHNLSIGLSTYEAGKLILVGRTSGGRLAANERSFTRAMGLWGDEQTLWAATGHQLWRFENVLQNGQIEDDADRLYVP
;
A
#
# COMPACT_ATOMS: atom_id res chain seq x y z
N MET A 1 13.79 -0.68 2.76
CA MET A 1 13.56 0.65 2.14
C MET A 1 13.76 1.73 3.18
N GLN A 2 14.51 2.80 2.88
CA GLN A 2 14.60 3.97 3.77
C GLN A 2 13.59 5.01 3.30
N MET A 3 12.59 5.33 4.11
CA MET A 3 11.58 6.33 3.78
C MET A 3 11.92 7.66 4.43
N GLN A 4 11.85 8.73 3.64
CA GLN A 4 11.88 10.10 4.14
C GLN A 4 10.51 10.72 3.87
N ALA A 5 9.93 11.30 4.91
CA ALA A 5 8.67 12.03 4.83
C ALA A 5 8.78 13.30 5.67
N SER A 6 7.89 14.26 5.42
CA SER A 6 7.78 15.42 6.28
C SER A 6 7.41 14.98 7.71
N ARG A 7 7.90 15.74 8.71
CA ARG A 7 7.77 15.39 10.13
C ARG A 7 6.35 15.05 10.57
N HIS A 8 5.36 15.75 10.02
CA HIS A 8 3.94 15.62 10.41
C HIS A 8 3.14 14.66 9.52
N PHE A 9 3.75 14.09 8.49
CA PHE A 9 3.06 13.19 7.57
C PHE A 9 2.42 11.97 8.24
N PRO A 10 3.08 11.25 9.18
CA PRO A 10 2.45 10.10 9.83
C PRO A 10 1.26 10.52 10.71
N SER A 11 1.35 11.66 11.38
CA SER A 11 0.25 12.20 12.18
C SER A 11 -0.94 12.62 11.31
N TRP A 12 -0.66 13.23 10.15
CA TRP A 12 -1.69 13.62 9.18
C TRP A 12 -2.43 12.40 8.62
N LEU A 13 -1.70 11.32 8.26
CA LEU A 13 -2.32 10.05 7.87
C LEU A 13 -3.20 9.45 8.98
N ALA A 14 -2.80 9.61 10.24
CA ALA A 14 -3.57 9.14 11.39
C ALA A 14 -4.86 9.94 11.58
N GLU A 15 -4.78 11.27 11.49
CA GLU A 15 -5.90 12.19 11.64
C GLU A 15 -6.99 11.95 10.59
N HIS A 16 -6.59 11.61 9.36
CA HIS A 16 -7.51 11.37 8.25
C HIS A 16 -7.84 9.88 8.01
N ASN A 17 -7.30 8.97 8.83
CA ASN A 17 -7.44 7.52 8.66
C ASN A 17 -7.07 7.03 7.24
N LEU A 18 -5.87 7.41 6.78
CA LEU A 18 -5.41 7.15 5.42
C LEU A 18 -4.23 6.18 5.35
N SER A 19 -4.22 5.41 4.26
CA SER A 19 -3.09 4.67 3.72
C SER A 19 -2.87 5.10 2.26
N ILE A 20 -1.66 4.91 1.73
CA ILE A 20 -1.29 5.36 0.38
C ILE A 20 -0.83 4.18 -0.45
N GLY A 21 -1.36 4.05 -1.67
CA GLY A 21 -0.82 3.18 -2.70
C GLY A 21 -0.20 4.01 -3.84
N LEU A 22 1.00 3.64 -4.28
CA LEU A 22 1.66 4.29 -5.41
C LEU A 22 2.42 3.29 -6.29
N SER A 23 2.48 3.59 -7.59
CA SER A 23 3.22 2.82 -8.57
C SER A 23 4.37 3.65 -9.13
N THR A 24 5.50 2.98 -9.38
CA THR A 24 6.66 3.57 -10.04
C THR A 24 6.85 2.87 -11.39
N TYR A 25 6.75 3.63 -12.48
CA TYR A 25 6.80 3.05 -13.82
C TYR A 25 8.17 2.45 -14.13
N GLU A 26 9.24 3.24 -13.99
CA GLU A 26 10.61 2.82 -14.34
C GLU A 26 11.19 1.81 -13.33
N ALA A 27 10.93 2.00 -12.03
CA ALA A 27 11.42 1.08 -10.99
C ALA A 27 10.54 -0.16 -10.81
N GLY A 28 9.37 -0.21 -11.46
CA GLY A 28 8.46 -1.36 -11.45
C GLY A 28 7.87 -1.68 -10.08
N LYS A 29 7.78 -0.72 -9.15
CA LYS A 29 7.31 -0.97 -7.78
C LYS A 29 5.86 -0.57 -7.59
N LEU A 30 5.08 -1.44 -6.96
CA LEU A 30 3.89 -1.10 -6.20
C LEU A 30 4.31 -0.95 -4.74
N ILE A 31 4.06 0.21 -4.15
CA ILE A 31 4.37 0.51 -2.75
C ILE A 31 3.07 0.86 -2.04
N LEU A 32 2.79 0.16 -0.94
CA LEU A 32 1.71 0.47 -0.01
C LEU A 32 2.32 1.04 1.26
N VAL A 33 1.94 2.26 1.62
CA VAL A 33 2.42 2.97 2.81
C VAL A 33 1.27 3.10 3.79
N GLY A 34 1.52 2.65 5.02
CA GLY A 34 0.61 2.77 6.15
C GLY A 34 1.36 3.24 7.39
N ARG A 35 0.77 2.97 8.55
CA ARG A 35 1.36 3.30 9.85
C ARG A 35 1.42 2.06 10.73
N THR A 36 2.48 1.94 11.50
CA THR A 36 2.56 0.96 12.60
C THR A 36 1.70 1.40 13.77
N SER A 37 1.41 0.50 14.72
CA SER A 37 0.78 0.85 16.00
C SER A 37 1.57 1.92 16.79
N GLY A 38 2.91 1.94 16.63
CA GLY A 38 3.79 2.97 17.19
C GLY A 38 3.77 4.34 16.48
N GLY A 39 2.87 4.57 15.51
CA GLY A 39 2.72 5.85 14.81
C GLY A 39 3.82 6.18 13.79
N ARG A 40 4.70 5.23 13.46
CA ARG A 40 5.73 5.37 12.43
C ARG A 40 5.18 4.92 11.09
N LEU A 41 5.77 5.41 9.99
CA LEU A 41 5.44 4.90 8.66
C LEU A 41 5.97 3.48 8.50
N ALA A 42 5.13 2.63 7.91
CA ALA A 42 5.51 1.33 7.39
C ALA A 42 5.22 1.29 5.89
N ALA A 43 6.00 0.52 5.15
CA ALA A 43 5.75 0.31 3.74
C ALA A 43 6.00 -1.13 3.33
N ASN A 44 5.09 -1.64 2.51
CA ASN A 44 5.20 -2.91 1.83
C ASN A 44 5.43 -2.65 0.34
N GLU A 45 6.26 -3.47 -0.28
CA GLU A 45 6.66 -3.31 -1.68
C GLU A 45 6.46 -4.61 -2.44
N ARG A 46 5.93 -4.50 -3.65
CA ARG A 46 5.92 -5.58 -4.63
C ARG A 46 6.56 -5.11 -5.94
N SER A 47 7.37 -5.99 -6.53
CA SER A 47 8.10 -5.69 -7.76
C SER A 47 7.46 -6.37 -8.97
N PHE A 48 7.39 -5.62 -10.07
CA PHE A 48 6.97 -6.05 -11.40
C PHE A 48 7.99 -5.56 -12.43
N THR A 49 7.92 -6.06 -13.67
CA THR A 49 8.73 -5.53 -14.78
C THR A 49 8.40 -4.06 -15.05
N ARG A 50 7.11 -3.70 -14.99
CA ARG A 50 6.59 -2.32 -15.00
C ARG A 50 5.32 -2.26 -14.16
N ALA A 51 5.16 -1.20 -13.37
CA ALA A 51 3.93 -0.88 -12.66
C ALA A 51 3.31 0.37 -13.31
N MET A 52 2.30 0.16 -14.16
CA MET A 52 1.82 1.15 -15.12
C MET A 52 0.55 1.88 -14.68
N GLY A 53 -0.20 1.31 -13.74
CA GLY A 53 -1.41 1.93 -13.23
C GLY A 53 -1.91 1.21 -11.99
N LEU A 54 -2.64 1.95 -11.16
CA LEU A 54 -3.29 1.46 -9.97
C LEU A 54 -4.73 1.95 -9.92
N TRP A 55 -5.60 1.08 -9.46
CA TRP A 55 -6.96 1.42 -9.07
C TRP A 55 -7.33 0.53 -7.89
N GLY A 56 -8.14 1.00 -6.95
CA GLY A 56 -8.64 0.14 -5.89
C GLY A 56 -9.61 0.84 -4.97
N ASP A 57 -10.16 0.04 -4.08
CA ASP A 57 -10.98 0.44 -2.94
C ASP A 57 -10.49 -0.29 -1.67
N GLU A 58 -11.31 -0.35 -0.63
CA GLU A 58 -10.94 -1.00 0.64
C GLU A 58 -10.80 -2.53 0.56
N GLN A 59 -11.34 -3.15 -0.49
CA GLN A 59 -11.40 -4.60 -0.64
C GLN A 59 -10.50 -5.09 -1.77
N THR A 60 -10.52 -4.39 -2.91
CA THR A 60 -9.83 -4.83 -4.11
C THR A 60 -8.81 -3.80 -4.56
N LEU A 61 -7.58 -4.25 -4.82
CA LEU A 61 -6.53 -3.45 -5.45
C LEU A 61 -6.17 -4.07 -6.80
N TRP A 62 -6.23 -3.27 -7.85
CA TRP A 62 -5.79 -3.62 -9.19
C TRP A 62 -4.47 -2.93 -9.52
N ALA A 63 -3.53 -3.71 -10.06
CA ALA A 63 -2.28 -3.20 -10.59
C ALA A 63 -2.13 -3.60 -12.06
N ALA A 64 -2.04 -2.60 -12.93
CA ALA A 64 -1.70 -2.80 -14.32
C ALA A 64 -0.18 -2.89 -14.49
N THR A 65 0.27 -3.94 -15.18
CA THR A 65 1.68 -4.16 -15.51
C THR A 65 1.88 -4.15 -17.01
N GLY A 66 3.12 -4.41 -17.48
CA GLY A 66 3.43 -4.44 -18.91
C GLY A 66 2.57 -5.39 -19.75
N HIS A 67 2.16 -6.53 -19.19
CA HIS A 67 1.45 -7.57 -19.95
C HIS A 67 0.27 -8.20 -19.19
N GLN A 68 0.07 -7.87 -17.91
CA GLN A 68 -0.93 -8.49 -17.05
C GLN A 68 -1.62 -7.46 -16.16
N LEU A 69 -2.86 -7.73 -15.81
CA LEU A 69 -3.53 -7.10 -14.68
C LEU A 69 -3.43 -8.04 -13.48
N TRP A 70 -2.97 -7.50 -12.36
CA TRP A 70 -2.99 -8.19 -11.08
C TRP A 70 -4.15 -7.66 -10.26
N ARG A 71 -5.01 -8.55 -9.82
CA ARG A 71 -6.02 -8.27 -8.81
C ARG A 71 -5.47 -8.73 -7.47
N PHE A 72 -5.63 -7.92 -6.44
CA PHE A 72 -5.35 -8.31 -5.07
C PHE A 72 -6.60 -8.11 -4.25
N GLU A 73 -6.86 -9.03 -3.33
CA GLU A 73 -7.99 -8.99 -2.43
C GLU A 73 -7.52 -8.84 -0.99
N ASN A 74 -8.17 -7.95 -0.25
CA ASN A 74 -8.02 -7.91 1.19
C ASN A 74 -8.62 -9.18 1.80
N VAL A 75 -7.82 -9.92 2.55
CA VAL A 75 -8.26 -11.14 3.25
C VAL A 75 -8.59 -10.93 4.72
N LEU A 76 -8.31 -9.73 5.26
CA LEU A 76 -8.63 -9.42 6.65
C LEU A 76 -10.11 -9.11 6.79
N GLN A 77 -10.72 -9.66 7.83
CA GLN A 77 -12.06 -9.27 8.25
C GLN A 77 -12.07 -7.84 8.79
N ASN A 78 -13.24 -7.19 8.82
CA ASN A 78 -13.35 -5.85 9.37
C ASN A 78 -12.92 -5.83 10.85
N GLY A 79 -11.96 -4.96 11.17
CA GLY A 79 -11.36 -4.85 12.51
C GLY A 79 -10.23 -5.85 12.80
N GLN A 80 -9.94 -6.79 11.90
CA GLN A 80 -8.78 -7.66 12.03
C GLN A 80 -7.51 -6.89 11.68
N ILE A 81 -6.47 -7.07 12.49
CA ILE A 81 -5.14 -6.50 12.29
C ILE A 81 -4.14 -7.64 12.14
N GLU A 82 -3.27 -7.56 11.14
CA GLU A 82 -2.15 -8.46 10.90
C GLU A 82 -0.86 -7.63 10.76
N ASP A 83 0.15 -7.88 11.59
CA ASP A 83 1.43 -7.15 11.56
C ASP A 83 1.29 -5.61 11.48
N ASP A 84 0.46 -5.04 12.38
CA ASP A 84 0.07 -3.61 12.42
C ASP A 84 -0.71 -3.10 11.19
N ALA A 85 -1.05 -3.94 10.23
CA ALA A 85 -1.86 -3.58 9.06
C ALA A 85 -3.33 -3.97 9.23
N ASP A 86 -4.23 -3.07 8.84
CA ASP A 86 -5.69 -3.26 8.86
C ASP A 86 -6.25 -3.78 7.53
N ARG A 87 -5.38 -3.94 6.52
CA ARG A 87 -5.67 -4.57 5.24
C ARG A 87 -4.48 -5.41 4.79
N LEU A 88 -4.75 -6.64 4.32
CA LEU A 88 -3.76 -7.55 3.76
C LEU A 88 -4.18 -7.97 2.35
N TYR A 89 -3.58 -7.34 1.35
CA TYR A 89 -3.87 -7.61 -0.05
C TYR A 89 -3.05 -8.79 -0.57
N VAL A 90 -3.73 -9.87 -0.97
CA VAL A 90 -3.12 -11.05 -1.58
C VAL A 90 -3.54 -11.19 -3.06
N PRO A 91 -2.67 -11.66 -3.96
CA PRO A 91 -3.00 -11.83 -5.39
C PRO A 91 -4.08 -12.89 -5.64
#